data_AF-A0A7W5PP36-F1
#
_entry.id   AF-A0A7W5PP36-F1
#
_cell.length_a   1.000
_cell.length_b   1.000
_cell.length_c   1.000
_cell.angle_alpha   90.00
_cell.angle_beta   90.00
_cell.angle_gamma   90.00
#
_symmetry.space_group_name_H-M   'P 1'
#
loop_
_entity.id
_entity.type
_entity.pdbx_description
1 polymer ?
#
loop_
_entity_poly.entity_id
_entity_poly.type
_entity_poly.pdbx_seq_one_letter_code
_entity_poly.pdbx_strand_id
1 'polypeptide(L)'
;MEQAERFRALEGAAMEAAGQGLKALLLLNGGACVALLAFVAGTATSSSLQKEFIPLVTVTAHSLIWFASGAGFAVFACILAYLTNQAYANHLITPEKSKWRTGTWFNVAGLFTAFISLGCFAVGVGAIALALP
;
A
#
# COMPACT_ATOMS: atom_id res chain seq x y z
N MET A 1 -21.16 -27.55 -16.68
CA MET A 1 -20.04 -27.73 -15.72
C MET A 1 -18.85 -26.85 -16.10
N GLU A 2 -18.42 -26.83 -17.37
CA GLU A 2 -17.28 -26.02 -17.85
C GLU A 2 -17.35 -24.51 -17.53
N GLN A 3 -18.52 -23.88 -17.62
CA GLN A 3 -18.66 -22.45 -17.30
C GLN A 3 -18.38 -22.13 -15.83
N ALA A 4 -18.89 -22.95 -14.90
CA ALA A 4 -18.71 -22.73 -13.46
C ALA A 4 -17.24 -22.87 -13.04
N GLU A 5 -16.52 -23.78 -13.68
CA GLU A 5 -15.08 -23.96 -13.47
C GLU A 5 -14.27 -22.76 -13.98
N ARG A 6 -14.61 -22.25 -15.18
CA ARG A 6 -14.02 -21.01 -15.72
C ARG A 6 -14.26 -19.81 -14.79
N PHE A 7 -15.46 -19.64 -14.25
CA PHE A 7 -15.76 -18.55 -13.31
C PHE A 7 -14.90 -18.64 -12.04
N ARG A 8 -14.80 -19.83 -11.43
CA ARG A 8 -13.96 -20.05 -10.24
C ARG A 8 -12.48 -19.77 -10.53
N ALA A 9 -11.97 -20.18 -11.69
CA ALA A 9 -10.60 -19.93 -12.09
C ALA A 9 -10.31 -18.43 -12.24
N LEU A 10 -11.21 -17.68 -12.89
CA LEU A 10 -11.08 -16.23 -13.05
C LEU A 10 -11.14 -15.49 -11.71
N GLU A 11 -12.06 -15.88 -10.83
CA GLU A 11 -12.20 -15.28 -9.49
C GLU A 11 -10.96 -15.54 -8.64
N GLY A 12 -10.44 -16.77 -8.64
CA GLY A 12 -9.21 -17.13 -7.95
C GLY A 12 -8.00 -16.33 -8.45
N ALA A 13 -7.84 -16.21 -9.77
CA ALA A 13 -6.77 -15.41 -10.38
C ALA A 13 -6.87 -13.92 -10.00
N ALA A 14 -8.09 -13.37 -9.96
CA ALA A 14 -8.31 -11.97 -9.55
C ALA A 14 -7.96 -11.74 -8.07
N MET A 15 -8.35 -12.66 -7.17
CA MET A 15 -8.00 -12.58 -5.75
C MET A 15 -6.50 -12.70 -5.51
N GLU A 16 -5.83 -13.60 -6.24
CA GLU A 16 -4.38 -13.75 -6.17
C GLU A 16 -3.67 -12.49 -6.66
N ALA A 17 -4.06 -11.96 -7.82
CA ALA A 17 -3.51 -10.72 -8.36
C ALA A 17 -3.69 -9.54 -7.39
N ALA A 18 -4.87 -9.40 -6.77
CA ALA A 18 -5.13 -8.39 -5.76
C ALA A 18 -4.23 -8.56 -4.53
N GLY A 19 -4.06 -9.79 -4.05
CA GLY A 19 -3.17 -10.11 -2.94
C GLY A 19 -1.70 -9.80 -3.24
N GLN A 20 -1.22 -10.10 -4.45
CA GLN A 20 0.12 -9.73 -4.89
C GLN A 20 0.27 -8.21 -5.04
N GLY A 21 -0.75 -7.52 -5.54
CA GLY A 21 -0.77 -6.05 -5.65
C GLY A 21 -0.62 -5.36 -4.29
N LEU A 22 -1.35 -5.81 -3.25
CA LEU A 22 -1.23 -5.27 -1.90
C LEU A 22 0.17 -5.52 -1.30
N LYS A 23 0.74 -6.72 -1.51
CA LYS A 23 2.12 -7.01 -1.10
C LYS A 23 3.13 -6.12 -1.82
N ALA A 24 2.94 -5.89 -3.11
CA ALA A 24 3.78 -5.00 -3.89
C ALA A 24 3.73 -3.57 -3.36
N LEU A 25 2.54 -3.03 -3.03
CA LEU A 25 2.40 -1.69 -2.42
C LEU A 25 3.11 -1.59 -1.06
N LEU A 26 3.02 -2.63 -0.23
CA LEU A 26 3.71 -2.67 1.05
C LEU A 26 5.24 -2.70 0.86
N LEU A 27 5.74 -3.53 -0.05
CA LEU A 27 7.17 -3.63 -0.36
C LEU A 27 7.71 -2.35 -0.98
N LEU A 28 6.94 -1.71 -1.86
CA LEU A 28 7.28 -0.47 -2.52
C LEU A 28 7.46 0.68 -1.51
N ASN A 29 6.47 0.88 -0.63
CA ASN A 29 6.55 1.90 0.41
C ASN A 29 7.56 1.55 1.52
N GLY A 30 7.51 0.32 2.05
CA GLY A 30 8.41 -0.13 3.12
C GLY A 30 9.87 -0.21 2.65
N GLY A 31 10.11 -0.70 1.44
CA GLY A 31 11.43 -0.76 0.82
C GLY A 31 12.02 0.63 0.58
N ALA A 32 11.20 1.59 0.12
CA ALA A 32 11.61 2.99 0.02
C ALA A 32 12.00 3.56 1.39
N CYS A 33 11.20 3.34 2.46
CA CYS A 33 11.55 3.76 3.81
C CYS A 33 12.91 3.22 4.26
N VAL A 34 13.16 1.91 4.09
CA VAL A 34 14.43 1.29 4.51
C VAL A 34 15.60 1.85 3.71
N ALA A 35 15.46 2.00 2.39
CA ALA A 35 16.50 2.55 1.54
C ALA A 35 16.85 4.01 1.91
N LEU A 36 15.83 4.84 2.16
CA LEU A 36 16.04 6.23 2.54
C LEU A 36 16.59 6.38 3.95
N LEU A 37 16.16 5.57 4.91
CA LEU A 37 16.75 5.54 6.26
C LEU A 37 18.23 5.17 6.20
N ALA A 38 18.59 4.17 5.40
CA ALA A 38 20.00 3.79 5.19
C ALA A 38 20.80 4.94 4.57
N PHE A 39 20.24 5.62 3.56
CA PHE A 39 20.85 6.79 2.95
C PHE A 39 21.04 7.95 3.95
N VAL A 40 20.00 8.28 4.72
CA VAL A 40 20.05 9.36 5.73
C VAL A 40 21.05 9.02 6.84
N ALA A 41 21.08 7.78 7.32
CA ALA A 41 22.04 7.36 8.35
C ALA A 41 23.50 7.42 7.85
N GLY A 42 23.74 6.97 6.61
CA GLY A 42 25.06 7.03 5.98
C GLY A 42 25.53 8.46 5.72
N THR A 43 24.62 9.37 5.37
CA THR A 43 24.95 10.79 5.14
C THR A 43 25.12 11.57 6.44
N ALA A 44 24.30 11.31 7.45
CA ALA A 44 24.37 12.00 8.76
C ALA A 44 25.66 11.71 9.53
N THR A 45 26.31 10.56 9.27
CA THR A 45 27.58 10.18 9.90
C THR A 45 28.81 10.67 9.13
N SER A 46 28.63 11.27 7.95
CA SER A 46 29.71 11.78 7.13
C SER A 46 30.13 13.20 7.54
N SER A 47 31.41 13.37 7.89
CA SER A 47 32.00 14.67 8.26
C SER A 47 32.22 15.62 7.06
N SER A 48 31.90 15.20 5.85
CA SER A 48 32.14 15.93 4.59
C SER A 48 30.86 16.25 3.79
N LEU A 49 29.69 16.28 4.44
CA LEU A 49 28.45 16.61 3.74
C LEU A 49 28.52 18.03 3.15
N GLN A 50 28.51 18.13 1.82
CA GLN A 50 28.52 19.45 1.16
C GLN A 50 27.21 20.18 1.48
N LYS A 51 27.29 21.48 1.72
CA LYS A 51 26.13 22.31 2.10
C LYS A 51 24.98 22.22 1.09
N GLU A 52 25.30 21.96 -0.17
CA GLU A 52 24.36 21.79 -1.28
C GLU A 52 23.43 20.57 -1.12
N PHE A 53 23.85 19.53 -0.36
CA PHE A 53 23.03 18.33 -0.12
C PHE A 53 22.18 18.39 1.16
N ILE A 54 22.35 19.42 2.00
CA ILE A 54 21.55 19.58 3.23
C ILE A 54 20.03 19.66 2.92
N PRO A 55 19.58 20.42 1.91
CA PRO A 55 18.16 20.45 1.53
C PRO A 55 17.65 19.08 1.08
N LEU A 56 18.44 18.35 0.28
CA LEU A 56 18.07 17.01 -0.19
C LEU A 56 17.89 16.03 0.97
N VAL A 57 18.80 16.02 1.96
CA VAL A 57 18.69 15.15 3.14
C VAL A 57 17.44 15.49 3.95
N THR A 58 17.12 16.77 4.10
CA THR A 58 15.93 17.23 4.84
C THR A 58 14.64 16.80 4.15
N VAL A 59 14.55 17.00 2.83
CA VAL A 59 13.40 16.56 2.03
C VAL A 59 13.28 15.04 2.01
N THR A 60 14.39 14.32 1.95
CA THR A 60 14.42 12.85 2.04
C THR A 60 13.89 12.37 3.38
N ALA A 61 14.31 12.99 4.48
CA ALA A 61 13.81 12.66 5.83
C ALA A 61 12.30 12.95 5.96
N HIS A 62 11.82 14.08 5.42
CA HIS A 62 10.37 14.36 5.38
C HIS A 62 9.60 13.35 4.52
N SER A 63 10.21 12.87 3.43
CA SER A 63 9.59 11.90 2.52
C SER A 63 9.36 10.54 3.17
N LEU A 64 10.10 10.19 4.23
CA LEU A 64 9.85 8.99 5.04
C LEU A 64 8.44 8.96 5.61
N ILE A 65 7.85 10.10 5.96
CA ILE A 65 6.48 10.16 6.48
C ILE A 65 5.50 9.68 5.41
N TRP A 66 5.68 10.13 4.16
CA TRP A 66 4.84 9.71 3.04
C TRP A 66 4.94 8.21 2.79
N PHE A 67 6.15 7.65 2.72
CA PHE A 67 6.33 6.21 2.53
C PHE A 67 5.83 5.38 3.73
N ALA A 68 6.05 5.83 4.96
CA ALA A 68 5.54 5.15 6.15
C ALA A 68 4.01 5.15 6.20
N SER A 69 3.38 6.28 5.89
CA SER A 69 1.92 6.38 5.75
C SER A 69 1.42 5.47 4.63
N GLY A 70 2.09 5.46 3.47
CA GLY A 70 1.76 4.58 2.36
C GLY A 70 1.82 3.10 2.73
N ALA A 71 2.84 2.67 3.46
CA ALA A 71 2.94 1.31 4.00
C ALA A 71 1.81 1.00 4.99
N GLY A 72 1.49 1.93 5.88
CA GLY A 72 0.37 1.81 6.82
C GLY A 72 -0.99 1.64 6.11
N PHE A 73 -1.24 2.44 5.06
CA PHE A 73 -2.44 2.29 4.24
C PHE A 73 -2.47 0.96 3.48
N ALA A 74 -1.35 0.45 2.99
CA ALA A 74 -1.29 -0.87 2.35
C ALA A 74 -1.69 -1.99 3.34
N VAL A 75 -1.20 -1.94 4.58
CA VAL A 75 -1.61 -2.88 5.64
C VAL A 75 -3.09 -2.73 5.98
N PHE A 76 -3.58 -1.50 6.10
CA PHE A 76 -4.99 -1.25 6.37
C PHE A 76 -5.90 -1.76 5.24
N ALA A 77 -5.48 -1.66 3.98
CA ALA A 77 -6.19 -2.26 2.85
C ALA A 77 -6.25 -3.79 2.94
N CYS A 78 -5.20 -4.46 3.44
CA CYS A 78 -5.24 -5.90 3.73
C CYS A 78 -6.29 -6.25 4.82
N ILE A 79 -6.41 -5.43 5.86
CA ILE A 79 -7.45 -5.61 6.90
C ILE A 79 -8.85 -5.47 6.28
N LEU A 80 -9.06 -4.47 5.43
CA LEU A 80 -10.34 -4.28 4.73
C LEU A 80 -10.65 -5.43 3.76
N ALA A 81 -9.64 -5.99 3.08
CA ALA A 81 -9.81 -7.18 2.25
C ALA A 81 -10.23 -8.40 3.09
N TYR A 82 -9.64 -8.58 4.28
CA TYR A 82 -10.07 -9.62 5.22
C TYR A 82 -11.53 -9.43 5.66
N LEU A 83 -11.91 -8.21 6.07
CA LEU A 83 -13.29 -7.90 6.47
C LEU A 83 -14.29 -8.06 5.33
N THR A 84 -13.88 -7.75 4.09
CA THR A 84 -14.66 -8.00 2.87
C THR A 84 -14.98 -9.48 2.71
N ASN A 85 -13.95 -10.33 2.74
CA ASN A 85 -14.10 -11.77 2.59
C ASN A 85 -14.93 -12.36 3.75
N GLN A 86 -14.72 -11.88 4.97
CA GLN A 86 -15.50 -12.29 6.14
C GLN A 86 -16.99 -11.92 5.99
N ALA A 87 -17.29 -10.70 5.53
CA ALA A 87 -18.67 -10.24 5.34
C ALA A 87 -19.42 -11.05 4.27
N TYR A 88 -18.75 -11.35 3.15
CA TYR A 88 -19.31 -12.20 2.10
C TYR A 88 -19.52 -13.64 2.57
N ALA A 89 -18.54 -14.24 3.27
CA ALA A 89 -18.68 -15.57 3.84
C ALA A 89 -19.86 -15.64 4.83
N ASN A 90 -20.00 -14.64 5.71
CA ASN A 90 -21.11 -14.56 6.66
C ASN A 90 -22.48 -14.43 5.96
N HIS A 91 -22.56 -13.72 4.83
CA HIS A 91 -23.80 -13.64 4.04
C HIS A 91 -24.14 -14.97 3.38
N LEU A 92 -23.14 -15.73 2.89
CA LEU A 92 -23.36 -17.04 2.30
C LEU A 92 -23.81 -18.09 3.33
N ILE A 93 -23.28 -18.03 4.56
CA ILE A 93 -23.61 -18.99 5.63
C ILE A 93 -24.93 -18.61 6.33
N THR A 94 -25.15 -17.32 6.60
CA THR A 94 -26.32 -16.81 7.33
C THR A 94 -26.89 -15.56 6.66
N PRO A 95 -27.60 -15.71 5.52
CA PRO A 95 -28.07 -14.57 4.72
C PRO A 95 -29.03 -13.65 5.47
N GLU A 96 -29.76 -14.16 6.46
CA GLU A 96 -30.72 -13.38 7.24
C GLU A 96 -30.07 -12.41 8.24
N LYS A 97 -28.82 -12.67 8.63
CA LYS A 97 -28.11 -11.88 9.65
C LYS A 97 -27.04 -10.94 9.09
N SER A 98 -26.61 -11.15 7.85
CA SER A 98 -25.55 -10.38 7.21
C SER A 98 -26.00 -9.81 5.88
N LYS A 99 -25.62 -8.56 5.57
CA LYS A 99 -25.95 -7.90 4.31
C LYS A 99 -24.74 -7.94 3.39
N TRP A 100 -24.93 -8.42 2.16
CA TRP A 100 -23.90 -8.40 1.10
C TRP A 100 -23.26 -7.02 0.92
N ARG A 101 -24.08 -5.95 1.04
CA ARG A 101 -23.65 -4.56 0.93
C ARG A 101 -22.52 -4.18 1.88
N THR A 102 -22.42 -4.81 3.04
CA THR A 102 -21.33 -4.56 4.01
C THR A 102 -19.99 -4.98 3.43
N GLY A 103 -19.90 -6.15 2.79
CA GLY A 103 -18.68 -6.61 2.12
C GLY A 103 -18.32 -5.70 0.94
N THR A 104 -19.30 -5.27 0.16
CA THR A 104 -19.07 -4.33 -0.96
C THR A 104 -18.49 -3.00 -0.47
N TRP A 105 -18.97 -2.49 0.67
CA TRP A 105 -18.46 -1.25 1.24
C TRP A 105 -17.01 -1.38 1.71
N PHE A 106 -16.66 -2.48 2.41
CA PHE A 106 -15.27 -2.75 2.78
C PHE A 106 -14.36 -2.92 1.57
N ASN A 107 -14.85 -3.54 0.49
CA ASN A 107 -14.07 -3.70 -0.73
C ASN A 107 -13.74 -2.34 -1.37
N VAL A 108 -14.75 -1.48 -1.51
CA VAL A 108 -14.56 -0.12 -2.07
C VAL A 108 -13.63 0.71 -1.19
N ALA A 109 -13.80 0.64 0.13
CA ALA A 109 -12.90 1.32 1.07
C ALA A 109 -11.46 0.78 0.95
N GLY A 110 -11.29 -0.54 0.81
CA GLY A 110 -9.98 -1.18 0.63
C GLY A 110 -9.29 -0.73 -0.65
N LEU A 111 -10.03 -0.68 -1.76
CA LEU A 111 -9.54 -0.17 -3.04
C LEU A 111 -9.10 1.30 -2.94
N PHE A 112 -9.93 2.15 -2.34
CA PHE A 112 -9.59 3.56 -2.13
C PHE A 112 -8.34 3.73 -1.26
N THR A 113 -8.21 2.93 -0.20
CA THR A 113 -7.04 2.91 0.67
C THR A 113 -5.77 2.48 -0.08
N ALA A 114 -5.87 1.49 -0.97
CA ALA A 114 -4.76 1.07 -1.83
C ALA A 114 -4.32 2.19 -2.78
N PHE A 115 -5.27 2.95 -3.35
CA PHE A 115 -4.94 4.13 -4.16
C PHE A 115 -4.28 5.25 -3.35
N ILE A 116 -4.74 5.50 -2.11
CA ILE A 116 -4.06 6.45 -1.20
C ILE A 116 -2.62 5.99 -0.94
N SER A 117 -2.41 4.70 -0.65
CA SER A 117 -1.06 4.13 -0.44
C SER A 117 -0.13 4.38 -1.63
N LEU A 118 -0.63 4.17 -2.86
CA LEU A 118 0.10 4.46 -4.09
C LEU A 118 0.35 5.97 -4.26
N GLY A 119 -0.64 6.80 -3.94
CA GLY A 119 -0.50 8.25 -3.96
C GLY A 119 0.57 8.76 -3.00
N CYS A 120 0.64 8.22 -1.78
CA CYS A 120 1.69 8.53 -0.81
C CYS A 120 3.08 8.21 -1.36
N PHE A 121 3.25 7.06 -2.00
CA PHE A 121 4.51 6.71 -2.66
C PHE A 121 4.88 7.74 -3.75
N ALA A 122 3.94 8.06 -4.64
CA ALA A 122 4.17 9.01 -5.73
C ALA A 122 4.55 10.42 -5.21
N VAL A 123 3.88 10.89 -4.15
CA VAL A 123 4.19 12.17 -3.50
C VAL A 123 5.58 12.13 -2.85
N GLY A 124 5.93 11.04 -2.14
CA GLY A 124 7.26 10.88 -1.55
C GLY A 124 8.38 10.88 -2.59
N VAL A 125 8.19 10.17 -3.70
CA VAL A 125 9.15 10.18 -4.82
C VAL A 125 9.22 11.57 -5.47
N GLY A 126 8.09 12.21 -5.72
CA GLY A 126 8.03 13.54 -6.33
C GLY A 126 8.72 14.60 -5.48
N ALA A 127 8.54 14.55 -4.15
CA ALA A 127 9.21 15.47 -3.23
C ALA A 127 10.73 15.35 -3.32
N ILE A 128 11.27 14.12 -3.33
CA ILE A 128 12.70 13.87 -3.48
C ILE A 128 13.20 14.33 -4.86
N ALA A 129 12.47 13.98 -5.93
CA ALA A 129 12.86 14.30 -7.30
C ALA A 129 12.95 15.82 -7.54
N LEU A 130 12.05 16.60 -6.96
CA LEU A 130 12.06 18.07 -7.04
C LEU A 130 13.15 18.72 -6.20
N ALA A 131 13.75 17.99 -5.25
CA ALA A 131 14.83 18.46 -4.40
C ALA A 131 16.23 18.06 -4.92
N LEU A 132 16.31 17.31 -6.02
CA LEU A 132 17.57 17.02 -6.68
C LEU A 132 18.07 18.28 -7.42
N PRO A 133 19.36 18.64 -7.26
CA PRO A 133 19.98 19.75 -7.99
C PRO A 133 20.16 19.46 -9.49
#